data_AF-F9WZ84-F1
#
_entry.id   AF-F9WZ84-F1
#
_cell.length_a   1.000
_cell.length_b   1.000
_cell.length_c   1.000
_cell.angle_alpha   90.00
_cell.angle_beta   90.00
_cell.angle_gamma   90.00
#
_symmetry.space_group_name_H-M   'P 1'
#
loop_
_entity.id
_entity.type
_entity.pdbx_description
1 polymer ?
#
loop_
_entity_poly.entity_id
_entity_poly.type
_entity_poly.pdbx_seq_one_letter_code
_entity_poly.pdbx_strand_id
1 'polypeptide(L)'
;MDIVNKELPSSIYNARFERDHYIIKELGSGAYGHAYASVPKATADQIVSELTSSPNAVPAAKARLRAGLQAAKISKASTGFHDADSVSNTWLTLEMLNGRTLAQFATFIEDSYCRSPPAGLCWHMLFELAEALLTLHCGFNGKKGKVAPDRQKYAHNDVAGRNIMFRTAPSTTEVSFRDYPGVVLVDFGSAQKVASKATDEIHSVKHRGVDHQALDLKEAIIAIKRIFLILLRTDVRLRDALKELSSWTLDKDDAKADESLLNHLLQLRDQALKARTELYKPLPPRIVAYFNQHAQVVDKAIHGQLLASWLESEEQPFARFMFGQSAWRFCCAVRTS
;
A
#
# COMPACT_ATOMS: atom_id res chain seq x y z
N MET A 1 2.17 -5.76 -50.66
CA MET A 1 2.94 -4.71 -49.98
C MET A 1 2.68 -4.89 -48.50
N ASP A 2 3.51 -5.71 -47.87
CA ASP A 2 3.44 -6.00 -46.45
C ASP A 2 4.06 -4.84 -45.68
N ILE A 3 3.22 -4.07 -44.99
CA ILE A 3 3.70 -3.14 -43.96
C ILE A 3 3.80 -3.97 -42.68
N VAL A 4 5.01 -4.48 -42.45
CA VAL A 4 5.44 -5.07 -41.19
C VAL A 4 5.28 -4.02 -40.10
N ASN A 5 4.22 -4.14 -39.30
CA ASN A 5 4.10 -3.44 -38.02
C ASN A 5 5.21 -3.97 -37.11
N LYS A 6 6.34 -3.25 -37.08
CA LYS A 6 7.37 -3.40 -36.06
C LYS A 6 6.72 -3.09 -34.72
N GLU A 7 6.51 -4.11 -33.91
CA GLU A 7 6.32 -3.99 -32.47
C GLU A 7 7.40 -3.04 -31.92
N LEU A 8 7.00 -1.89 -31.38
CA LEU A 8 7.90 -1.05 -30.61
C LEU A 8 8.09 -1.72 -29.24
N PRO A 9 9.31 -2.16 -28.90
CA PRO A 9 9.52 -3.02 -27.75
C PRO A 9 9.33 -2.27 -26.42
N SER A 10 8.77 -2.99 -25.45
CA SER A 10 8.69 -2.65 -24.02
C SER A 10 10.00 -2.11 -23.40
N SER A 11 11.14 -2.30 -24.06
CA SER A 11 12.46 -1.81 -23.68
C SER A 11 12.58 -0.28 -23.66
N ILE A 12 11.85 0.47 -24.50
CA ILE A 12 11.98 1.94 -24.57
C ILE A 12 11.36 2.64 -23.34
N TYR A 13 10.25 2.09 -22.81
CA TYR A 13 9.58 2.65 -21.63
C TYR A 13 10.28 2.29 -20.33
N ASN A 14 10.87 1.09 -20.24
CA ASN A 14 11.79 0.73 -19.16
C ASN A 14 13.01 1.67 -19.16
N ALA A 15 13.59 1.93 -20.33
CA ALA A 15 14.75 2.81 -20.47
C ALA A 15 14.51 4.24 -19.96
N ARG A 16 13.29 4.78 -20.08
CA ARG A 16 12.98 6.13 -19.59
C ARG A 16 12.84 6.20 -18.06
N PHE A 17 12.21 5.21 -17.43
CA PHE A 17 12.10 5.17 -15.98
C PHE A 17 13.46 4.86 -15.32
N GLU A 18 14.19 3.89 -15.87
CA GLU A 18 15.55 3.51 -15.43
C GLU A 18 16.59 4.61 -15.69
N ARG A 19 16.31 5.58 -16.57
CA ARG A 19 17.15 6.77 -16.72
C ARG A 19 17.13 7.61 -15.45
N ASP A 20 15.96 7.79 -14.85
CA ASP A 20 15.72 8.76 -13.78
C ASP A 20 15.66 8.09 -12.39
N HIS A 21 15.54 6.76 -12.31
CA HIS A 21 15.46 5.97 -11.08
C HIS A 21 16.39 4.77 -11.06
N TYR A 22 16.87 4.39 -9.87
CA TYR A 22 17.45 3.07 -9.64
C TYR A 22 16.35 2.09 -9.21
N ILE A 23 16.24 0.95 -9.90
CA ILE A 23 15.39 -0.17 -9.48
C ILE A 23 16.20 -1.01 -8.49
N ILE A 24 15.66 -1.19 -7.29
CA ILE A 24 16.28 -1.97 -6.22
C ILE A 24 15.78 -3.42 -6.36
N LYS A 25 14.55 -3.70 -5.98
CA LYS A 25 14.04 -5.08 -6.01
C LYS A 25 12.60 -5.14 -6.45
N GLU A 26 12.19 -6.27 -7.00
CA GLU A 26 10.78 -6.57 -7.17
C GLU A 26 10.13 -6.78 -5.78
N LEU A 27 8.99 -6.12 -5.57
CA LEU A 27 8.16 -6.22 -4.38
C LEU A 27 7.05 -7.27 -4.56
N GLY A 28 6.57 -7.43 -5.79
CA GLY A 28 5.59 -8.43 -6.16
C GLY A 28 5.07 -8.25 -7.59
N SER A 29 4.43 -9.28 -8.10
CA SER A 29 3.75 -9.28 -9.39
C SER A 29 2.27 -9.59 -9.20
N GLY A 30 1.42 -8.88 -9.94
CA GLY A 30 -0.03 -9.08 -9.94
C GLY A 30 -0.58 -9.20 -11.36
N ALA A 31 -1.91 -9.36 -11.46
CA ALA A 31 -2.60 -9.47 -12.74
C ALA A 31 -2.36 -8.24 -13.64
N TYR A 32 -2.24 -7.06 -13.04
CA TYR A 32 -2.18 -5.78 -13.76
C TYR A 32 -0.78 -5.17 -13.87
N GLY A 33 0.26 -5.79 -13.31
CA GLY A 33 1.58 -5.18 -13.29
C GLY A 33 2.60 -5.83 -12.39
N HIS A 34 3.83 -5.31 -12.44
CA HIS A 34 4.89 -5.61 -11.48
C HIS A 34 5.16 -4.37 -10.63
N ALA A 35 5.40 -4.58 -9.34
CA ALA A 35 5.76 -3.52 -8.41
C ALA A 35 7.21 -3.70 -7.97
N TYR A 36 7.97 -2.60 -7.97
CA TYR A 36 9.37 -2.56 -7.61
C TYR A 36 9.62 -1.53 -6.52
N ALA A 37 10.66 -1.74 -5.72
CA ALA A 37 11.26 -0.68 -4.94
C ALA A 37 12.22 0.11 -5.81
N SER A 38 12.10 1.43 -5.78
CA SER A 38 12.98 2.34 -6.51
C SER A 38 13.41 3.52 -5.67
N VAL A 39 14.49 4.18 -6.09
CA VAL A 39 14.93 5.48 -5.55
C VAL A 39 15.28 6.40 -6.71
N PRO A 40 14.88 7.69 -6.69
CA PRO A 40 15.30 8.65 -7.71
C PRO A 40 16.83 8.77 -7.74
N LYS A 41 17.44 8.76 -8.95
CA LYS A 41 18.91 8.85 -9.08
C LYS A 41 19.46 10.12 -8.47
N ALA A 42 18.83 11.27 -8.70
CA ALA A 42 19.22 12.54 -8.10
C ALA A 42 19.35 12.47 -6.56
N THR A 43 18.42 11.78 -5.89
CA THR A 43 18.47 11.58 -4.43
C THR A 43 19.58 10.62 -4.04
N ALA A 44 19.70 9.50 -4.73
CA ALA A 44 20.75 8.51 -4.45
C ALA A 44 22.14 9.12 -4.68
N ASP A 45 22.39 9.70 -5.84
CA ASP A 45 23.67 10.29 -6.25
C ASP A 45 24.10 11.44 -5.32
N GLN A 46 23.15 12.25 -4.83
CA GLN A 46 23.44 13.26 -3.81
C GLN A 46 23.92 12.62 -2.50
N ILE A 47 23.22 11.61 -2.00
CA ILE A 47 23.58 10.92 -0.75
C ILE A 47 24.95 10.23 -0.89
N VAL A 48 25.21 9.67 -2.06
CA VAL A 48 26.49 9.06 -2.46
C VAL A 48 27.63 10.09 -2.42
N SER A 49 27.42 11.26 -3.03
CA SER A 49 28.41 12.35 -3.03
C SER A 49 28.75 12.85 -1.63
N GLU A 50 27.73 13.01 -0.77
CA GLU A 50 27.91 13.43 0.61
C GLU A 50 28.67 12.39 1.46
N LEU A 51 28.39 11.10 1.26
CA LEU A 51 29.11 10.01 1.93
C LEU A 51 30.58 9.94 1.54
N THR A 52 30.89 10.23 0.27
CA THR A 52 32.26 10.29 -0.23
C THR A 52 33.04 11.43 0.44
N SER A 53 32.34 12.52 0.79
CA SER A 53 32.91 13.70 1.43
C SER A 53 32.95 13.60 2.97
N SER A 54 32.09 12.78 3.59
CA SER A 54 32.03 12.59 5.05
C SER A 54 31.65 11.14 5.43
N PRO A 55 32.64 10.23 5.55
CA PRO A 55 32.42 8.81 5.81
C PRO A 55 31.74 8.50 7.15
N ASN A 56 31.72 9.44 8.10
CA ASN A 56 31.07 9.26 9.40
C ASN A 56 29.55 9.49 9.35
N ALA A 57 28.98 9.90 8.21
CA ALA A 57 27.57 10.21 8.02
C ALA A 57 26.68 9.00 7.63
N VAL A 58 27.20 7.77 7.66
CA VAL A 58 26.50 6.54 7.21
C VAL A 58 25.09 6.37 7.79
N PRO A 59 24.85 6.55 9.11
CA PRO A 59 23.50 6.40 9.65
C PRO A 59 22.50 7.41 9.08
N ALA A 60 22.91 8.67 8.91
CA ALA A 60 22.08 9.74 8.36
C ALA A 60 21.80 9.52 6.87
N ALA A 61 22.81 9.09 6.10
CA ALA A 61 22.66 8.73 4.70
C ALA A 61 21.67 7.57 4.49
N LYS A 62 21.74 6.53 5.33
CA LYS A 62 20.78 5.42 5.32
C LYS A 62 19.35 5.90 5.62
N ALA A 63 19.18 6.80 6.57
CA ALA A 63 17.86 7.38 6.87
C ALA A 63 17.31 8.17 5.66
N ARG A 64 18.14 8.95 4.97
CA ARG A 64 17.75 9.69 3.77
C ARG A 64 17.41 8.78 2.59
N LEU A 65 18.18 7.70 2.39
CA LEU A 65 17.86 6.69 1.37
C LEU A 65 16.51 6.03 1.65
N ARG A 66 16.22 5.69 2.91
CA ARG A 66 14.89 5.17 3.29
C ARG A 66 13.78 6.17 3.00
N ALA A 67 14.00 7.44 3.30
CA ALA A 67 13.03 8.49 3.03
C ALA A 67 12.81 8.71 1.52
N GLY A 68 13.83 8.43 0.69
CA GLY A 68 13.75 8.53 -0.78
C GLY A 68 13.17 7.29 -1.48
N LEU A 69 12.87 6.21 -0.76
CA LEU A 69 12.29 5.01 -1.35
C LEU A 69 10.86 5.23 -1.82
N GLN A 70 10.56 4.67 -2.98
CA GLN A 70 9.25 4.72 -3.61
C GLN A 70 8.89 3.34 -4.17
N ALA A 71 7.60 3.04 -4.21
CA ALA A 71 7.12 1.88 -4.95
C ALA A 71 6.84 2.31 -6.40
N ALA A 72 7.43 1.63 -7.37
CA ALA A 72 7.21 1.87 -8.78
C ALA A 72 6.42 0.70 -9.37
N LYS A 73 5.22 0.95 -9.88
CA LYS A 73 4.40 -0.05 -10.55
C LYS A 73 4.47 0.16 -12.05
N ILE A 74 4.86 -0.88 -12.79
CA ILE A 74 4.72 -0.92 -14.25
C ILE A 74 3.46 -1.71 -14.58
N SER A 75 2.57 -1.09 -15.36
CA SER A 75 1.38 -1.77 -15.89
C SER A 75 1.77 -2.84 -16.90
N LYS A 76 1.10 -3.99 -16.85
CA LYS A 76 1.14 -4.95 -17.96
C LYS A 76 0.30 -4.35 -19.09
N ALA A 77 0.91 -4.15 -20.26
CA ALA A 77 0.22 -3.88 -21.51
C ALA A 77 -1.05 -4.74 -21.63
N SER A 78 -2.17 -4.08 -21.94
CA SER A 78 -3.55 -4.57 -21.81
C SER A 78 -3.80 -6.02 -22.25
N THR A 79 -4.39 -6.82 -21.35
CA THR A 79 -5.23 -7.95 -21.76
C THR A 79 -6.68 -7.47 -21.81
N GLY A 80 -7.08 -6.93 -22.97
CA GLY A 80 -8.49 -6.84 -23.36
C GLY A 80 -9.14 -5.45 -23.33
N PHE A 81 -9.51 -5.01 -24.52
CA PHE A 81 -10.52 -4.01 -24.90
C PHE A 81 -10.17 -2.51 -24.92
N HIS A 82 -10.16 -2.02 -26.17
CA HIS A 82 -10.26 -0.69 -26.74
C HIS A 82 -8.96 0.10 -27.05
N ASP A 83 -8.82 0.34 -28.36
CA ASP A 83 -7.88 1.12 -29.17
C ASP A 83 -6.41 0.67 -29.26
N ALA A 84 -6.10 0.18 -30.46
CA ALA A 84 -4.81 -0.37 -30.90
C ALA A 84 -3.67 0.65 -31.06
N ASP A 85 -3.81 1.88 -30.53
CA ASP A 85 -2.84 2.96 -30.80
C ASP A 85 -2.19 3.61 -29.56
N SER A 86 -2.33 3.07 -28.34
CA SER A 86 -1.45 3.49 -27.22
C SER A 86 -1.31 2.44 -26.11
N VAL A 87 -0.68 1.31 -26.44
CA VAL A 87 -0.19 0.36 -25.43
C VAL A 87 1.09 0.92 -24.81
N SER A 88 0.99 1.93 -23.94
CA SER A 88 2.14 2.40 -23.16
C SER A 88 2.21 1.67 -21.82
N ASN A 89 3.30 0.94 -21.57
CA ASN A 89 3.66 0.49 -20.22
C ASN A 89 3.92 1.73 -19.35
N THR A 90 2.88 2.22 -18.67
CA THR A 90 2.98 3.41 -17.83
C THR A 90 3.53 3.03 -16.47
N TRP A 91 4.60 3.72 -16.08
CA TRP A 91 5.16 3.67 -14.74
C TRP A 91 4.41 4.61 -13.80
N LEU A 92 4.00 4.09 -12.65
CA LEU A 92 3.35 4.83 -11.58
C LEU A 92 4.23 4.79 -10.34
N THR A 93 4.63 5.96 -9.87
CA THR A 93 5.33 6.11 -8.59
C THR A 93 4.29 6.25 -7.47
N LEU A 94 4.44 5.41 -6.45
CA LEU A 94 3.55 5.28 -5.31
C LEU A 94 4.35 5.37 -4.01
N GLU A 95 3.63 5.61 -2.91
CA GLU A 95 4.20 5.51 -1.58
C GLU A 95 4.76 4.10 -1.32
N MET A 96 5.96 4.03 -0.73
CA MET A 96 6.53 2.77 -0.27
C MET A 96 5.87 2.33 1.05
N LEU A 97 5.06 1.26 0.98
CA LEU A 97 4.44 0.66 2.16
C LEU A 97 5.23 -0.56 2.65
N ASN A 98 5.91 -0.40 3.78
CA ASN A 98 6.81 -1.43 4.32
C ASN A 98 6.18 -2.30 5.42
N GLY A 99 4.94 -2.02 5.85
CA GLY A 99 4.33 -2.70 6.99
C GLY A 99 3.66 -4.05 6.68
N ARG A 100 3.86 -4.62 5.48
CA ARG A 100 3.21 -5.84 4.97
C ARG A 100 1.69 -5.70 4.79
N THR A 101 1.07 -6.77 4.31
CA THR A 101 -0.38 -6.88 4.12
C THR A 101 -1.10 -7.33 5.39
N LEU A 102 -2.40 -7.03 5.47
CA LEU A 102 -3.31 -7.51 6.52
C LEU A 102 -3.39 -9.04 6.53
N ALA A 103 -3.36 -9.68 5.36
CA ALA A 103 -3.34 -11.14 5.25
C ALA A 103 -2.09 -11.75 5.89
N GLN A 104 -0.91 -11.18 5.64
CA GLN A 104 0.33 -11.62 6.27
C GLN A 104 0.31 -11.39 7.79
N PHE A 105 -0.33 -10.32 8.25
CA PHE A 105 -0.50 -10.07 9.68
C PHE A 105 -1.45 -11.08 10.33
N ALA A 106 -2.53 -11.46 9.65
CA ALA A 106 -3.44 -12.52 10.11
C ALA A 106 -2.68 -13.84 10.32
N THR A 107 -1.90 -14.27 9.33
CA THR A 107 -1.04 -15.47 9.45
C THR A 107 -0.05 -15.35 10.62
N PHE A 108 0.60 -14.20 10.79
CA PHE A 108 1.51 -13.97 11.91
C PHE A 108 0.81 -14.13 13.28
N ILE A 109 -0.41 -13.63 13.43
CA ILE A 109 -1.19 -13.76 14.67
C ILE A 109 -1.61 -15.21 14.91
N GLU A 110 -2.07 -15.91 13.86
CA GLU A 110 -2.44 -17.33 13.90
C GLU A 110 -1.24 -18.21 14.34
N ASP A 111 -0.06 -18.01 13.73
CA ASP A 111 1.13 -18.85 13.95
C ASP A 111 1.84 -18.58 15.28
N SER A 112 1.80 -17.34 15.78
CA SER A 112 2.66 -16.92 16.90
C SER A 112 2.15 -17.31 18.28
N TYR A 113 0.98 -17.97 18.37
CA TYR A 113 0.20 -18.11 19.61
C TYR A 113 0.13 -16.80 20.42
N CYS A 114 0.15 -15.66 19.71
CA CYS A 114 0.27 -14.37 20.33
C CYS A 114 -1.00 -14.11 21.14
N ARG A 115 -0.88 -13.55 22.36
CA ARG A 115 -2.03 -12.97 23.04
C ARG A 115 -2.71 -12.03 22.05
N SER A 116 -4.01 -12.23 21.84
CA SER A 116 -4.82 -11.48 20.87
C SER A 116 -4.42 -10.01 20.84
N PRO A 117 -4.25 -9.39 19.66
CA PRO A 117 -3.87 -7.99 19.61
C PRO A 117 -4.87 -7.12 20.40
N PRO A 118 -4.46 -5.94 20.90
CA PRO A 118 -5.37 -5.08 21.67
C PRO A 118 -6.63 -4.72 20.89
N ALA A 119 -7.78 -4.64 21.57
CA ALA A 119 -9.04 -4.19 20.94
C ALA A 119 -8.91 -2.79 20.33
N GLY A 120 -8.17 -1.88 20.96
CA GLY A 120 -7.86 -0.56 20.39
C GLY A 120 -7.22 -0.64 19.00
N LEU A 121 -6.39 -1.65 18.72
CA LEU A 121 -5.79 -1.84 17.40
C LEU A 121 -6.84 -2.26 16.35
N CYS A 122 -7.79 -3.12 16.72
CA CYS A 122 -8.90 -3.49 15.82
C CYS A 122 -9.73 -2.26 15.45
N TRP A 123 -10.13 -1.48 16.45
CA TRP A 123 -10.87 -0.23 16.24
C TRP A 123 -10.08 0.80 15.43
N HIS A 124 -8.76 0.86 15.61
CA HIS A 124 -7.92 1.68 14.76
C HIS A 124 -7.96 1.26 13.30
N MET A 125 -7.82 -0.03 13.00
CA MET A 125 -7.90 -0.52 11.62
C MET A 125 -9.27 -0.24 11.00
N LEU A 126 -10.36 -0.43 11.76
CA LEU A 126 -11.71 -0.10 11.30
C LEU A 126 -11.88 1.39 11.01
N PHE A 127 -11.33 2.26 11.86
CA PHE A 127 -11.39 3.71 11.66
C PHE A 127 -10.69 4.13 10.36
N GLU A 128 -9.44 3.69 10.16
CA GLU A 128 -8.64 4.08 8.98
C GLU A 128 -9.27 3.51 7.68
N LEU A 129 -9.78 2.27 7.72
CA LEU A 129 -10.52 1.69 6.59
C LEU A 129 -11.83 2.43 6.31
N ALA A 130 -12.58 2.82 7.34
CA ALA A 130 -13.80 3.60 7.16
C ALA A 130 -13.51 4.97 6.51
N GLU A 131 -12.44 5.66 6.92
CA GLU A 131 -12.01 6.92 6.28
C GLU A 131 -11.59 6.71 4.82
N ALA A 132 -10.87 5.62 4.52
CA ALA A 132 -10.50 5.28 3.15
C ALA A 132 -11.73 5.01 2.27
N LEU A 133 -12.69 4.21 2.77
CA LEU A 133 -13.92 3.90 2.03
C LEU A 133 -14.83 5.12 1.90
N LEU A 134 -14.98 5.97 2.93
CA LEU A 134 -15.69 7.25 2.84
C LEU A 134 -15.10 8.15 1.75
N THR A 135 -13.78 8.19 1.65
CA THR A 135 -13.08 8.99 0.64
C THR A 135 -13.32 8.42 -0.76
N LEU A 136 -13.21 7.10 -0.92
CA LEU A 136 -13.34 6.40 -2.20
C LEU A 136 -14.79 6.37 -2.71
N HIS A 137 -15.72 5.97 -1.84
CA HIS A 137 -17.11 5.70 -2.17
C HIS A 137 -17.97 6.96 -2.16
N CYS A 138 -17.70 7.86 -1.22
CA CYS A 138 -18.54 9.03 -0.97
C CYS A 138 -17.85 10.35 -1.30
N GLY A 139 -16.59 10.34 -1.74
CA GLY A 139 -15.85 11.58 -2.02
C GLY A 139 -15.60 12.43 -0.77
N PHE A 140 -15.66 11.82 0.42
CA PHE A 140 -15.50 12.51 1.70
C PHE A 140 -14.12 13.19 1.82
N ASN A 141 -14.09 14.38 2.42
CA ASN A 141 -12.85 15.07 2.75
C ASN A 141 -12.85 15.37 4.25
N GLY A 142 -12.11 14.56 5.02
CA GLY A 142 -12.10 14.49 6.48
C GLY A 142 -11.88 15.82 7.21
N LYS A 143 -11.46 16.89 6.52
CA LYS A 143 -11.24 18.21 7.12
C LYS A 143 -12.51 19.01 7.44
N LYS A 144 -13.68 18.66 6.89
CA LYS A 144 -14.92 19.44 7.12
C LYS A 144 -16.18 18.63 7.38
N GLY A 145 -16.10 17.30 7.45
CA GLY A 145 -17.32 16.48 7.57
C GLY A 145 -18.25 16.58 6.35
N LYS A 146 -17.82 17.21 5.26
CA LYS A 146 -18.63 17.47 4.08
C LYS A 146 -18.22 16.52 2.97
N VAL A 147 -19.20 15.78 2.46
CA VAL A 147 -19.12 15.12 1.16
C VAL A 147 -18.95 16.22 0.11
N ALA A 148 -17.94 16.09 -0.76
CA ALA A 148 -17.83 16.95 -1.93
C ALA A 148 -18.78 16.39 -3.00
N PRO A 149 -19.92 17.04 -3.30
CA PRO A 149 -20.95 16.48 -4.18
C PRO A 149 -20.45 16.25 -5.61
N ASP A 150 -19.42 16.99 -6.01
CA ASP A 150 -18.84 16.98 -7.35
C ASP A 150 -17.70 15.96 -7.50
N ARG A 151 -17.31 15.27 -6.42
CA ARG A 151 -16.17 14.36 -6.45
C ARG A 151 -16.58 13.02 -7.04
N GLN A 152 -15.79 12.56 -8.02
CA GLN A 152 -15.98 11.25 -8.63
C GLN A 152 -15.89 10.14 -7.57
N LYS A 153 -16.95 9.34 -7.49
CA LYS A 153 -17.04 8.15 -6.64
C LYS A 153 -16.48 6.93 -7.37
N TYR A 154 -15.90 6.01 -6.62
CA TYR A 154 -15.36 4.77 -7.13
C TYR A 154 -15.80 3.58 -6.25
N ALA A 155 -15.77 2.39 -6.81
CA ALA A 155 -15.70 1.13 -6.08
C ALA A 155 -14.32 0.50 -6.33
N HIS A 156 -13.75 -0.20 -5.35
CA HIS A 156 -12.45 -0.85 -5.46
C HIS A 156 -12.54 -2.20 -6.17
N ASN A 157 -13.61 -2.98 -5.92
CA ASN A 157 -13.88 -4.31 -6.49
C ASN A 157 -12.84 -5.40 -6.20
N ASP A 158 -11.90 -5.15 -5.30
CA ASP A 158 -10.89 -6.12 -4.89
C ASP A 158 -10.41 -5.85 -3.47
N VAL A 159 -11.32 -5.43 -2.59
CA VAL A 159 -10.97 -5.30 -1.17
C VAL A 159 -10.73 -6.69 -0.62
N ALA A 160 -9.53 -6.92 -0.11
CA ALA A 160 -9.13 -8.17 0.50
C ALA A 160 -7.94 -7.94 1.43
N GLY A 161 -7.68 -8.86 2.36
CA GLY A 161 -6.53 -8.73 3.26
C GLY A 161 -5.16 -8.61 2.56
N ARG A 162 -5.03 -9.08 1.31
CA ARG A 162 -3.83 -8.89 0.48
C ARG A 162 -3.66 -7.45 -0.04
N ASN A 163 -4.75 -6.71 -0.16
CA ASN A 163 -4.84 -5.36 -0.71
C ASN A 163 -5.02 -4.29 0.37
N ILE A 164 -4.91 -4.69 1.64
CA ILE A 164 -4.85 -3.78 2.79
C ILE A 164 -3.42 -3.89 3.33
N MET A 165 -2.67 -2.80 3.24
CA MET A 165 -1.27 -2.73 3.65
C MET A 165 -1.08 -1.79 4.83
N PHE A 166 0.04 -1.96 5.54
CA PHE A 166 0.38 -1.12 6.67
C PHE A 166 1.51 -0.14 6.36
N ARG A 167 1.37 1.07 6.90
CA ARG A 167 2.43 2.06 7.03
C ARG A 167 3.09 1.88 8.39
N THR A 168 4.42 1.76 8.42
CA THR A 168 5.19 1.63 9.66
C THR A 168 4.99 2.83 10.57
N ALA A 169 4.77 2.59 11.87
CA ALA A 169 4.73 3.62 12.89
C ALA A 169 6.12 3.83 13.53
N PRO A 170 6.51 5.07 13.86
CA PRO A 170 5.86 6.33 13.49
C PRO A 170 6.09 6.61 12.01
N SER A 171 5.04 7.01 11.30
CA SER A 171 5.18 7.40 9.90
C SER A 171 5.76 8.80 9.82
N THR A 172 6.69 9.04 8.89
CA THR A 172 7.31 10.35 8.71
C THR A 172 6.42 11.35 7.98
N THR A 173 5.28 10.89 7.43
CA THR A 173 4.43 11.64 6.48
C THR A 173 3.02 11.91 7.01
N GLU A 174 2.54 11.17 8.01
CA GLU A 174 1.23 11.37 8.65
C GLU A 174 1.29 11.23 10.18
N VAL A 175 0.33 11.85 10.86
CA VAL A 175 0.12 11.74 12.30
C VAL A 175 -0.36 10.31 12.62
N SER A 176 0.56 9.40 12.90
CA SER A 176 0.20 8.07 13.40
C SER A 176 -0.51 8.19 14.74
N PHE A 177 -1.60 7.45 14.94
CA PHE A 177 -2.24 7.40 16.25
C PHE A 177 -1.35 6.61 17.22
N ARG A 178 -0.51 7.34 17.96
CA ARG A 178 0.46 6.78 18.90
C ARG A 178 1.40 5.80 18.19
N ASP A 179 1.42 4.53 18.61
CA ASP A 179 2.28 3.46 18.08
C ASP A 179 1.56 2.53 17.09
N TYR A 180 0.31 2.79 16.73
CA TYR A 180 -0.43 1.96 15.78
C TYR A 180 -0.03 2.26 14.33
N PRO A 181 0.11 1.22 13.47
CA PRO A 181 0.50 1.38 12.08
C PRO A 181 -0.64 2.02 11.27
N GLY A 182 -0.31 2.89 10.32
CA GLY A 182 -1.32 3.39 9.38
C GLY A 182 -1.86 2.25 8.51
N VAL A 183 -3.14 2.31 8.12
CA VAL A 183 -3.78 1.30 7.27
C VAL A 183 -4.11 1.92 5.93
N VAL A 184 -3.67 1.27 4.86
CA VAL A 184 -3.76 1.80 3.49
C VAL A 184 -4.39 0.75 2.58
N LEU A 185 -5.44 1.16 1.86
CA LEU A 185 -6.04 0.35 0.80
C LEU A 185 -5.21 0.53 -0.49
N VAL A 186 -4.83 -0.58 -1.12
CA VAL A 186 -3.95 -0.60 -2.30
C VAL A 186 -4.49 -1.48 -3.41
N ASP A 187 -3.86 -1.39 -4.58
CA ASP A 187 -4.17 -2.15 -5.79
C ASP A 187 -5.55 -1.87 -6.41
N PHE A 188 -5.72 -0.62 -6.84
CA PHE A 188 -6.90 -0.13 -7.56
C PHE A 188 -7.01 -0.64 -9.01
N GLY A 189 -6.37 -1.77 -9.37
CA GLY A 189 -6.40 -2.32 -10.72
C GLY A 189 -7.80 -2.72 -11.19
N SER A 190 -8.67 -3.12 -10.25
CA SER A 190 -10.07 -3.48 -10.50
C SER A 190 -11.05 -2.33 -10.19
N ALA A 191 -10.55 -1.15 -9.81
CA ALA A 191 -11.39 -0.05 -9.37
C ALA A 191 -12.23 0.50 -10.53
N GLN A 192 -13.49 0.80 -10.26
CA GLN A 192 -14.45 1.28 -11.26
C GLN A 192 -15.10 2.57 -10.80
N LYS A 193 -15.37 3.46 -11.75
CA LYS A 193 -16.14 4.67 -11.50
C LYS A 193 -17.59 4.28 -11.24
N VAL A 194 -18.17 4.84 -10.18
CA VAL A 194 -19.61 4.76 -9.93
C VAL A 194 -20.25 5.93 -10.66
N ALA A 195 -21.22 5.65 -11.55
CA ALA A 195 -21.86 6.65 -12.38
C ALA A 195 -22.54 7.72 -11.52
N SER A 196 -22.24 9.00 -11.78
CA SER A 196 -22.95 10.11 -11.14
C SER A 196 -24.30 10.31 -11.83
N LYS A 197 -25.35 10.60 -11.05
CA LYS A 197 -26.69 10.90 -11.55
C LYS A 197 -26.67 12.19 -12.39
N ALA A 198 -26.44 12.10 -13.71
CA ALA A 198 -26.77 13.19 -14.62
C ALA A 198 -26.99 12.82 -16.10
N THR A 199 -26.33 11.81 -16.67
CA THR A 199 -26.36 11.66 -18.15
C THR A 199 -26.59 10.26 -18.71
N ASP A 200 -26.50 9.20 -17.91
CA ASP A 200 -26.61 7.84 -18.50
C ASP A 200 -28.01 7.26 -18.25
N GLU A 201 -28.78 7.16 -19.34
CA GLU A 201 -30.16 6.65 -19.44
C GLU A 201 -30.31 5.14 -19.20
N ILE A 202 -29.28 4.45 -18.69
CA ILE A 202 -29.35 3.01 -18.45
C ILE A 202 -29.56 2.76 -16.95
N HIS A 203 -30.83 2.65 -16.55
CA HIS A 203 -31.24 2.28 -15.18
C HIS A 203 -30.57 0.99 -14.65
N SER A 204 -30.10 0.08 -15.51
CA SER A 204 -29.46 -1.19 -15.09
C SER A 204 -27.96 -1.09 -14.73
N VAL A 205 -27.30 0.05 -14.97
CA VAL A 205 -25.87 0.26 -14.65
C VAL A 205 -25.71 0.98 -13.29
N LYS A 206 -26.69 1.82 -12.90
CA LYS A 206 -26.65 2.58 -11.64
C LYS A 206 -26.77 1.70 -10.38
N HIS A 207 -27.64 0.69 -10.42
CA HIS A 207 -27.77 -0.29 -9.31
C HIS A 207 -26.46 -1.03 -9.01
N ARG A 208 -25.63 -1.31 -10.03
CA ARG A 208 -24.39 -2.08 -9.83
C ARG A 208 -23.33 -1.32 -9.03
N GLY A 209 -23.25 -0.01 -9.18
CA GLY A 209 -22.16 0.78 -8.57
C GLY A 209 -22.17 0.78 -7.04
N VAL A 210 -23.34 1.00 -6.44
CA VAL A 210 -23.50 1.00 -4.98
C VAL A 210 -23.40 -0.42 -4.41
N ASP A 211 -23.85 -1.44 -5.16
CA ASP A 211 -23.64 -2.85 -4.82
C ASP A 211 -22.15 -3.20 -4.71
N HIS A 212 -21.33 -2.69 -5.63
CA HIS A 212 -19.88 -2.88 -5.60
C HIS A 212 -19.23 -2.18 -4.39
N GLN A 213 -19.68 -0.97 -4.05
CA GLN A 213 -19.20 -0.26 -2.84
C GLN A 213 -19.63 -0.96 -1.55
N ALA A 214 -20.84 -1.51 -1.51
CA ALA A 214 -21.31 -2.34 -0.41
C ALA A 214 -20.50 -3.62 -0.25
N LEU A 215 -20.11 -4.25 -1.36
CA LEU A 215 -19.26 -5.43 -1.35
C LEU A 215 -17.86 -5.11 -0.79
N ASP A 216 -17.25 -4.00 -1.22
CA ASP A 216 -15.97 -3.52 -0.68
C ASP A 216 -16.00 -3.41 0.86
N LEU A 217 -17.07 -2.82 1.42
CA LEU A 217 -17.25 -2.70 2.87
C LEU A 217 -17.34 -4.08 3.54
N LYS A 218 -18.14 -4.99 2.98
CA LYS A 218 -18.30 -6.36 3.51
C LYS A 218 -16.97 -7.11 3.51
N GLU A 219 -16.20 -7.02 2.43
CA GLU A 219 -14.90 -7.66 2.32
C GLU A 219 -13.86 -7.05 3.28
N ALA A 220 -13.86 -5.72 3.46
CA ALA A 220 -13.01 -5.07 4.48
C ALA A 220 -13.28 -5.63 5.88
N ILE A 221 -14.56 -5.79 6.23
CA ILE A 221 -14.98 -6.35 7.52
C ILE A 221 -14.58 -7.80 7.66
N ILE A 222 -14.77 -8.63 6.63
CA ILE A 222 -14.36 -10.04 6.62
C ILE A 222 -12.84 -10.14 6.87
N ALA A 223 -12.06 -9.31 6.19
CA ALA A 223 -10.61 -9.29 6.35
C ALA A 223 -10.18 -8.93 7.78
N ILE A 224 -10.85 -7.98 8.43
CA ILE A 224 -10.59 -7.62 9.83
C ILE A 224 -11.07 -8.71 10.79
N LYS A 225 -12.26 -9.28 10.60
CA LYS A 225 -12.83 -10.34 11.46
C LYS A 225 -11.88 -11.51 11.63
N ARG A 226 -11.13 -11.88 10.58
CA ARG A 226 -10.18 -13.00 10.63
C ARG A 226 -9.09 -12.81 11.70
N ILE A 227 -8.56 -11.60 11.86
CA ILE A 227 -7.48 -11.31 12.82
C ILE A 227 -8.00 -11.28 14.25
N PHE A 228 -9.22 -10.79 14.44
CA PHE A 228 -9.75 -10.45 15.76
C PHE A 228 -10.85 -11.40 16.23
N LEU A 229 -10.95 -12.60 15.64
CA LEU A 229 -11.98 -13.59 15.95
C LEU A 229 -12.11 -13.87 17.46
N ILE A 230 -10.98 -13.90 18.18
CA ILE A 230 -10.95 -14.08 19.63
C ILE A 230 -11.53 -12.86 20.35
N LEU A 231 -11.19 -11.64 19.93
CA LEU A 231 -11.75 -10.43 20.52
C LEU A 231 -13.26 -10.33 20.33
N LEU A 232 -13.82 -10.87 19.24
CA LEU A 232 -15.27 -10.92 19.06
C LEU A 232 -15.96 -11.67 20.19
N ARG A 233 -15.29 -12.59 20.88
CA ARG A 233 -15.86 -13.31 22.03
C ARG A 233 -15.90 -12.45 23.31
N THR A 234 -15.03 -11.45 23.42
CA THR A 234 -14.84 -10.67 24.65
C THR A 234 -15.30 -9.21 24.55
N ASP A 235 -15.24 -8.60 23.36
CA ASP A 235 -15.68 -7.23 23.11
C ASP A 235 -17.06 -7.25 22.44
N VAL A 236 -18.10 -7.04 23.24
CA VAL A 236 -19.51 -7.04 22.77
C VAL A 236 -19.75 -5.88 21.81
N ARG A 237 -19.17 -4.70 22.06
CA ARG A 237 -19.33 -3.52 21.19
C ARG A 237 -18.76 -3.81 19.79
N LEU A 238 -17.58 -4.42 19.73
CA LEU A 238 -16.95 -4.81 18.47
C LEU A 238 -17.77 -5.87 17.74
N ARG A 239 -18.25 -6.88 18.48
CA ARG A 239 -19.11 -7.92 17.91
C ARG A 239 -20.37 -7.32 17.29
N ASP A 240 -21.04 -6.43 18.01
CA ASP A 240 -22.30 -5.83 17.57
C ASP A 240 -22.07 -4.92 16.36
N ALA A 241 -21.06 -4.05 16.39
CA ALA A 241 -20.71 -3.19 15.25
C ALA A 241 -20.39 -4.02 14.00
N LEU A 242 -19.59 -5.09 14.12
CA LEU A 242 -19.27 -5.95 12.99
C LEU A 242 -20.42 -6.86 12.55
N LYS A 243 -21.40 -7.13 13.43
CA LYS A 243 -22.61 -7.88 13.11
C LYS A 243 -23.56 -7.00 12.29
N GLU A 244 -23.84 -5.80 12.78
CA GLU A 244 -24.68 -4.78 12.14
C GLU A 244 -24.23 -4.55 10.69
N LEU A 245 -22.93 -4.34 10.49
CA LEU A 245 -22.37 -4.13 9.16
C LEU A 245 -22.44 -5.36 8.26
N SER A 246 -22.28 -6.57 8.82
CA SER A 246 -22.42 -7.80 8.01
C SER A 246 -23.86 -8.14 7.63
N SER A 247 -24.83 -7.69 8.43
CA SER A 247 -26.26 -7.82 8.14
C SER A 247 -26.81 -6.69 7.27
N TRP A 248 -26.00 -5.68 6.95
CA TRP A 248 -26.46 -4.55 6.15
C TRP A 248 -26.81 -4.99 4.72
N THR A 249 -27.96 -4.50 4.27
CA THR A 249 -28.54 -4.76 2.95
C THR A 249 -28.85 -3.42 2.29
N LEU A 250 -28.64 -3.34 0.97
CA LEU A 250 -28.98 -2.13 0.22
C LEU A 250 -30.49 -1.88 0.26
N ASP A 251 -30.85 -0.61 0.37
CA ASP A 251 -32.20 -0.16 0.04
C ASP A 251 -32.42 -0.38 -1.47
N LYS A 252 -33.66 -0.73 -1.86
CA LYS A 252 -34.02 -0.91 -3.27
C LYS A 252 -34.06 0.42 -4.03
N ASP A 253 -34.11 1.55 -3.32
CA ASP A 253 -34.03 2.89 -3.88
C ASP A 253 -32.58 3.41 -3.86
N ASP A 254 -31.99 3.62 -5.05
CA ASP A 254 -30.60 4.07 -5.23
C ASP A 254 -30.26 5.37 -4.49
N ALA A 255 -31.20 6.33 -4.43
CA ALA A 255 -30.95 7.58 -3.71
C ALA A 255 -30.76 7.33 -2.21
N LYS A 256 -31.58 6.43 -1.67
CA LYS A 256 -31.53 6.03 -0.26
C LYS A 256 -30.38 5.08 0.01
N ALA A 257 -29.97 4.26 -0.97
CA ALA A 257 -28.83 3.37 -0.85
C ALA A 257 -27.51 4.13 -0.67
N ASP A 258 -27.28 5.16 -1.48
CA ASP A 258 -26.11 6.05 -1.39
C ASP A 258 -26.05 6.76 -0.02
N GLU A 259 -27.18 7.32 0.42
CA GLU A 259 -27.29 8.00 1.72
C GLU A 259 -27.14 7.03 2.89
N SER A 260 -27.73 5.84 2.78
CA SER A 260 -27.63 4.77 3.77
C SER A 260 -26.19 4.28 3.93
N LEU A 261 -25.46 4.05 2.83
CA LEU A 261 -24.05 3.66 2.86
C LEU A 261 -23.19 4.73 3.51
N LEU A 262 -23.37 6.00 3.13
CA LEU A 262 -22.68 7.12 3.74
C LEU A 262 -22.92 7.18 5.25
N ASN A 263 -24.18 7.11 5.68
CA ASN A 263 -24.53 7.16 7.10
C ASN A 263 -23.93 5.99 7.89
N HIS A 264 -23.95 4.77 7.33
CA HIS A 264 -23.33 3.60 7.96
C HIS A 264 -21.81 3.75 8.11
N LEU A 265 -21.12 4.23 7.06
CA LEU A 265 -19.68 4.45 7.12
C LEU A 265 -19.30 5.57 8.10
N LEU A 266 -20.08 6.65 8.18
CA LEU A 266 -19.87 7.72 9.17
C LEU A 266 -20.08 7.22 10.59
N GLN A 267 -21.14 6.45 10.84
CA GLN A 267 -21.41 5.84 12.14
C GLN A 267 -20.27 4.89 12.55
N LEU A 268 -19.83 4.01 11.66
CA LEU A 268 -18.70 3.12 11.90
C LEU A 268 -17.44 3.90 12.25
N ARG A 269 -17.11 4.92 11.45
CA ARG A 269 -15.94 5.77 11.69
C ARG A 269 -15.99 6.39 13.08
N ASP A 270 -17.11 7.03 13.44
CA ASP A 270 -17.22 7.78 14.69
C ASP A 270 -17.18 6.84 15.91
N GLN A 271 -17.85 5.68 15.82
CA GLN A 271 -17.76 4.63 16.83
C GLN A 271 -16.31 4.11 16.96
N ALA A 272 -15.64 3.85 15.84
CA ALA A 272 -14.28 3.34 15.81
C ALA A 272 -13.27 4.36 16.35
N LEU A 273 -13.43 5.65 16.03
CA LEU A 273 -12.58 6.73 16.55
C LEU A 273 -12.66 6.82 18.08
N LYS A 274 -13.89 6.79 18.61
CA LYS A 274 -14.15 6.81 20.05
C LYS A 274 -13.55 5.57 20.72
N ALA A 275 -13.88 4.38 20.22
CA ALA A 275 -13.42 3.12 20.79
C ALA A 275 -11.90 2.95 20.71
N ARG A 276 -11.26 3.36 19.61
CA ARG A 276 -9.79 3.39 19.45
C ARG A 276 -9.13 4.19 20.57
N THR A 277 -9.70 5.35 20.89
CA THR A 277 -9.15 6.26 21.90
C THR A 277 -9.35 5.72 23.31
N GLU A 278 -10.55 5.22 23.61
CA GLU A 278 -10.92 4.64 24.91
C GLU A 278 -10.16 3.35 25.24
N LEU A 279 -10.00 2.46 24.25
CA LEU A 279 -9.47 1.11 24.43
C LEU A 279 -7.99 1.00 24.05
N TYR A 280 -7.31 2.12 23.84
CA TYR A 280 -5.90 2.11 23.49
C TYR A 280 -5.09 1.36 24.54
N LYS A 281 -4.25 0.45 24.04
CA LYS A 281 -3.14 -0.14 24.78
C LYS A 281 -1.90 -0.16 23.87
N PRO A 282 -0.71 0.12 24.40
CA PRO A 282 0.52 -0.03 23.64
C PRO A 282 0.62 -1.42 23.01
N LEU A 283 1.21 -1.49 21.82
CA LEU A 283 1.40 -2.75 21.12
C LEU A 283 2.38 -3.65 21.88
N PRO A 284 2.08 -4.95 22.02
CA PRO A 284 3.04 -5.91 22.53
C PRO A 284 4.35 -5.90 21.72
N PRO A 285 5.53 -6.08 22.35
CA PRO A 285 6.82 -6.00 21.67
C PRO A 285 6.95 -6.86 20.40
N ARG A 286 6.31 -8.04 20.38
CA ARG A 286 6.28 -8.92 19.20
C ARG A 286 5.53 -8.30 18.01
N ILE A 287 4.42 -7.61 18.28
CA ILE A 287 3.63 -6.93 17.24
C ILE A 287 4.37 -5.68 16.76
N VAL A 288 5.01 -4.93 17.67
CA VAL A 288 5.91 -3.81 17.30
C VAL A 288 7.03 -4.31 16.38
N ALA A 289 7.69 -5.42 16.75
CA ALA A 289 8.74 -6.01 15.95
C ALA A 289 8.23 -6.44 14.56
N TYR A 290 7.04 -7.04 14.47
CA TYR A 290 6.42 -7.42 13.19
C TYR A 290 6.32 -6.23 12.23
N PHE A 291 5.75 -5.12 12.70
CA PHE A 291 5.61 -3.93 11.84
C PHE A 291 6.98 -3.32 11.48
N ASN A 292 8.00 -3.45 12.32
CA ASN A 292 9.32 -2.86 12.10
C ASN A 292 10.33 -3.74 11.31
N GLN A 293 10.03 -5.01 11.05
CA GLN A 293 10.98 -5.97 10.45
C GLN A 293 11.48 -5.60 9.04
N HIS A 294 10.66 -4.95 8.21
CA HIS A 294 11.03 -4.68 6.80
C HIS A 294 11.92 -3.48 6.57
N ALA A 295 11.93 -2.50 7.49
CA ALA A 295 12.91 -1.41 7.43
C ALA A 295 14.34 -1.97 7.37
N GLN A 296 14.60 -3.10 8.05
CA GLN A 296 15.91 -3.77 8.08
C GLN A 296 16.22 -4.62 6.83
N VAL A 297 15.21 -5.14 6.13
CA VAL A 297 15.42 -5.95 4.91
C VAL A 297 15.73 -5.04 3.72
N VAL A 298 15.04 -3.91 3.64
CA VAL A 298 15.32 -2.89 2.64
C VAL A 298 16.73 -2.32 2.85
N ASP A 299 17.20 -2.18 4.09
CA ASP A 299 18.59 -1.80 4.38
C ASP A 299 19.62 -2.76 3.77
N LYS A 300 19.40 -4.07 3.87
CA LYS A 300 20.32 -5.07 3.31
C LYS A 300 20.30 -5.07 1.79
N ALA A 301 19.13 -4.93 1.17
CA ALA A 301 18.97 -4.89 -0.28
C ALA A 301 19.55 -3.60 -0.89
N ILE A 302 19.23 -2.43 -0.30
CA ILE A 302 19.82 -1.14 -0.67
C ILE A 302 21.34 -1.21 -0.54
N HIS A 303 21.84 -1.78 0.55
CA HIS A 303 23.27 -1.89 0.76
C HIS A 303 23.92 -2.73 -0.34
N GLY A 304 23.40 -3.93 -0.63
CA GLY A 304 23.96 -4.84 -1.63
C GLY A 304 23.95 -4.30 -3.06
N GLN A 305 22.87 -3.62 -3.47
CA GLN A 305 22.73 -3.13 -4.85
C GLN A 305 23.38 -1.78 -5.11
N LEU A 306 23.36 -0.85 -4.14
CA LEU A 306 24.18 0.35 -4.25
C LEU A 306 25.66 -0.06 -4.24
N LEU A 307 26.08 -1.02 -3.41
CA LEU A 307 27.44 -1.57 -3.47
C LEU A 307 27.76 -2.16 -4.85
N ALA A 308 26.84 -2.92 -5.46
CA ALA A 308 27.04 -3.50 -6.78
C ALA A 308 27.16 -2.42 -7.87
N SER A 309 26.27 -1.43 -7.89
CA SER A 309 26.33 -0.32 -8.87
C SER A 309 27.56 0.57 -8.66
N TRP A 310 28.05 0.68 -7.41
CA TRP A 310 29.29 1.38 -7.07
C TRP A 310 30.55 0.59 -7.43
N LEU A 311 30.53 -0.75 -7.34
CA LEU A 311 31.63 -1.61 -7.76
C LEU A 311 31.75 -1.74 -9.28
N GLU A 312 30.68 -1.42 -10.00
CA GLU A 312 30.67 -1.34 -11.47
C GLU A 312 31.18 0.02 -12.00
N SER A 313 31.31 1.06 -11.16
CA SER A 313 32.04 2.27 -11.53
C SER A 313 33.55 2.03 -11.37
N GLU A 314 34.26 1.88 -12.48
CA GLU A 314 35.63 1.33 -12.60
C GLU A 314 36.79 2.07 -11.91
N GLU A 315 36.53 3.08 -11.09
CA GLU A 315 37.58 3.76 -10.35
C GLU A 315 37.13 3.91 -8.91
N GLN A 316 37.82 3.28 -7.94
CA GLN A 316 38.27 3.90 -6.67
C GLN A 316 38.94 2.86 -5.72
N PRO A 317 40.17 3.12 -5.23
CA PRO A 317 40.87 2.27 -4.23
C PRO A 317 40.19 2.17 -2.85
N PHE A 318 39.19 3.01 -2.58
CA PHE A 318 38.58 3.18 -1.25
C PHE A 318 37.62 2.04 -0.85
N ALA A 319 37.09 1.29 -1.83
CA ALA A 319 36.23 0.13 -1.59
C ALA A 319 36.94 -1.00 -0.80
N ARG A 320 38.27 -1.08 -0.88
CA ARG A 320 39.07 -2.02 -0.07
C ARG A 320 39.16 -1.62 1.41
N PHE A 321 39.00 -0.34 1.73
CA PHE A 321 39.17 0.19 3.08
C PHE A 321 37.89 0.06 3.93
N MET A 322 36.71 0.22 3.31
CA MET A 322 35.42 0.23 4.01
C MET A 322 34.86 -1.16 4.37
N PHE A 323 35.18 -2.21 3.60
CA PHE A 323 34.41 -3.47 3.68
C PHE A 323 35.17 -4.67 4.26
N GLY A 324 36.44 -4.50 4.62
CA GLY A 324 37.30 -5.59 5.08
C GLY A 324 37.55 -6.64 3.99
N GLN A 325 38.70 -7.33 4.03
CA GLN A 325 39.08 -8.29 2.98
C GLN A 325 38.08 -9.43 2.78
N SER A 326 37.22 -9.71 3.75
CA SER A 326 36.25 -10.81 3.75
C SER A 326 35.00 -10.54 2.90
N ALA A 327 34.47 -9.31 2.87
CA ALA A 327 33.30 -8.98 2.04
C ALA A 327 33.66 -8.89 0.54
N TRP A 328 34.89 -8.46 0.24
CA TRP A 328 35.41 -8.37 -1.13
C TRP A 328 35.55 -9.76 -1.77
N ARG A 329 35.98 -10.76 -0.99
CA ARG A 329 36.06 -12.17 -1.45
C ARG A 329 34.69 -12.78 -1.77
N PHE A 330 33.63 -12.36 -1.07
CA PHE A 330 32.28 -12.87 -1.30
C PHE A 330 31.70 -12.37 -2.63
N CYS A 331 31.96 -11.10 -3.00
CA CYS A 331 31.53 -10.56 -4.30
C CYS A 331 32.30 -11.15 -5.49
N CYS A 332 33.59 -11.48 -5.34
CA CYS A 332 34.35 -12.15 -6.40
C CYS A 332 33.92 -13.61 -6.61
N ALA A 333 33.45 -14.30 -5.57
CA ALA A 333 33.03 -15.70 -5.66
C ALA A 333 31.69 -15.89 -6.40
N VAL A 334 30.81 -14.89 -6.40
CA VAL A 334 29.51 -14.94 -7.11
C VAL A 334 29.67 -14.74 -8.62
N ARG A 335 30.83 -14.28 -9.10
CA ARG A 335 31.11 -14.11 -10.54
C ARG A 335 31.70 -15.35 -11.23
N THR A 336 32.02 -16.42 -10.51
CA THR A 336 32.63 -17.64 -11.09
C THR A 336 31.77 -18.90 -10.95
N SER A 337 30.45 -18.77 -10.88
CA SER A 337 29.52 -19.90 -10.90
C SER A 337 28.39 -19.70 -11.88
#